data_AF-A0A7Y0N0J1-F1
#
_entry.id   AF-A0A7Y0N0J1-F1
#
_cell.length_a   1.000
_cell.length_b   1.000
_cell.length_c   1.000
_cell.angle_alpha   90.00
_cell.angle_beta   90.00
_cell.angle_gamma   90.00
#
_symmetry.space_group_name_H-M   'P 1'
#
loop_
_entity.id
_entity.type
_entity.pdbx_description
1 polymer ?
#
loop_
_entity_poly.entity_id
_entity_poly.type
_entity_poly.pdbx_seq_one_letter_code
_entity_poly.pdbx_strand_id
1 'polypeptide(L)'
;MNYLFMVIFLMITPIAYASSGVEPVPVFDWVALLITLFGEHGQVIAAWVSVALVIWSQVRQLIPPAWLAKLPNWLIDVLEFLAANKGKAGNESWNDPKHIKRVGT
;
A
#
# COMPACT_ATOMS: atom_id res chain seq x y z
N MET A 1 26.72 10.16 2.65
CA MET A 1 26.28 10.45 4.03
C MET A 1 24.75 10.50 4.16
N ASN A 2 24.03 11.10 3.18
CA ASN A 2 22.57 11.27 3.27
C ASN A 2 21.75 9.97 3.33
N TYR A 3 22.15 8.90 2.64
CA TYR A 3 21.42 7.62 2.67
C TYR A 3 21.68 6.78 3.93
N LEU A 4 22.78 7.03 4.64
CA LEU A 4 23.15 6.29 5.84
C LEU A 4 22.16 6.59 6.98
N PHE A 5 21.81 7.86 7.17
CA PHE A 5 20.82 8.27 8.15
C PHE A 5 19.42 7.75 7.82
N MET A 6 19.07 7.66 6.53
CA MET A 6 17.77 7.13 6.09
C MET A 6 17.66 5.62 6.36
N VAL A 7 18.70 4.84 6.08
CA VAL A 7 18.75 3.40 6.37
C VAL A 7 18.73 3.16 7.88
N ILE A 8 19.50 3.93 8.66
CA ILE A 8 19.49 3.85 10.13
C ILE A 8 18.09 4.15 10.69
N PHE A 9 17.43 5.20 10.19
CA PHE A 9 16.07 5.54 10.60
C PHE A 9 15.06 4.43 10.29
N LEU A 10 15.19 3.79 9.12
CA LEU A 10 14.32 2.68 8.68
C LEU A 10 14.53 1.39 9.50
N MET A 11 15.73 1.19 10.05
CA MET A 11 16.07 0.03 10.89
C MET A 11 15.69 0.22 12.37
N ILE A 12 15.68 1.46 12.87
CA ILE A 12 15.38 1.76 14.29
C ILE A 12 13.87 1.96 14.53
N THR A 13 13.13 2.46 13.54
CA THR A 13 11.68 2.72 13.68
C THR A 13 10.84 1.49 14.05
N PRO A 14 11.09 0.27 13.53
CA PRO A 14 10.35 -0.92 13.95
C PRO A 14 10.63 -1.32 15.40
N ILE A 15 11.87 -1.12 15.86
CA ILE A 15 12.32 -1.47 17.22
C ILE A 15 11.66 -0.55 18.26
N ALA A 16 11.57 0.75 17.94
CA ALA A 16 10.90 1.73 18.79
C ALA A 16 9.38 1.52 18.86
N TYR A 17 8.76 1.01 17.78
CA TYR A 17 7.35 0.65 17.79
C TYR A 17 7.09 -0.60 18.64
N ALA A 18 7.93 -1.63 18.51
CA ALA A 18 7.85 -2.87 19.28
C ALA A 18 8.09 -2.70 20.79
N SER A 19 8.87 -1.70 21.23
CA SER A 19 9.18 -1.45 22.64
C SER A 19 8.17 -0.58 23.39
N SER A 20 7.16 -0.03 22.69
CA SER A 20 6.29 1.01 23.26
C SER A 20 5.28 0.52 24.30
N GLY A 21 5.10 -0.80 24.49
CA GLY A 21 4.25 -1.37 25.56
C GLY A 21 2.77 -0.93 25.51
N VAL A 22 2.37 -0.23 24.45
CA VAL A 22 0.98 0.11 24.16
C VAL A 22 0.31 -1.18 23.72
N GLU A 23 -0.62 -1.71 24.50
CA GLU A 23 -1.47 -2.78 23.98
C GLU A 23 -2.12 -2.29 22.69
N PRO A 24 -1.84 -2.94 21.55
CA PRO A 24 -2.42 -2.49 20.31
C PRO A 24 -3.93 -2.64 20.43
N VAL A 25 -4.67 -1.55 20.19
CA VAL A 25 -6.05 -1.61 19.68
C VAL A 25 -6.09 -2.79 18.71
N PRO A 26 -7.07 -3.73 18.76
CA PRO A 26 -7.03 -4.93 17.92
C PRO A 26 -7.00 -4.53 16.45
N VAL A 27 -5.78 -4.35 15.95
CA VAL A 27 -5.47 -4.13 14.55
C VAL A 27 -5.80 -5.48 13.94
N PHE A 28 -6.62 -5.46 12.90
CA PHE A 28 -6.86 -6.66 12.12
C PHE A 28 -5.51 -7.19 11.60
N ASP A 29 -4.97 -8.18 12.30
CA ASP A 29 -3.71 -8.83 11.97
C ASP A 29 -3.99 -9.90 10.92
N TRP A 30 -4.05 -9.44 9.68
CA TRP A 30 -4.30 -10.28 8.52
C TRP A 30 -3.21 -11.37 8.34
N VAL A 31 -2.00 -11.12 8.82
CA VAL A 31 -0.90 -12.10 8.78
C VAL A 31 -1.17 -13.21 9.78
N ALA A 32 -1.51 -12.87 11.02
CA ALA A 32 -1.91 -13.85 12.02
C ALA A 32 -3.13 -14.66 11.57
N LEU A 33 -4.11 -14.03 10.91
CA LEU A 33 -5.27 -14.73 10.36
C LEU A 33 -4.87 -15.74 9.27
N LEU A 34 -3.98 -15.37 8.35
CA LEU A 34 -3.49 -16.30 7.32
C LEU A 34 -2.68 -17.45 7.92
N ILE A 35 -1.80 -17.18 8.88
CA ILE A 35 -1.05 -18.22 9.58
C ILE A 35 -2.00 -19.16 10.34
N THR A 36 -3.04 -18.61 10.98
CA THR A 36 -4.04 -19.41 11.71
C THR A 36 -4.82 -20.33 10.77
N LEU A 37 -5.18 -19.86 9.57
CA LEU A 37 -5.97 -20.64 8.61
C LEU A 37 -5.16 -21.62 7.77
N PHE A 38 -3.90 -21.29 7.45
CA PHE A 38 -3.09 -22.01 6.47
C PHE A 38 -1.74 -22.51 7.02
N GLY A 39 -1.45 -22.32 8.30
CA GLY A 39 -0.21 -22.74 8.95
C GLY A 39 1.03 -22.09 8.31
N GLU A 40 2.07 -22.90 8.07
CA GLU A 40 3.32 -22.45 7.42
C GLU A 40 3.07 -21.85 6.02
N HIS A 41 2.09 -22.36 5.28
CA HIS A 41 1.71 -21.77 3.98
C HIS A 41 1.13 -20.37 4.14
N GLY A 42 0.45 -20.08 5.25
CA GLY A 42 -0.07 -18.75 5.56
C GLY A 42 1.03 -17.70 5.65
N GLN A 43 2.17 -18.05 6.26
CA GLN A 43 3.34 -17.18 6.34
C GLN A 43 3.93 -16.91 4.94
N VAL A 44 4.02 -17.95 4.10
CA VAL A 44 4.52 -17.82 2.72
C VAL A 44 3.59 -16.96 1.87
N ILE A 45 2.27 -17.15 1.99
CA ILE A 45 1.27 -16.33 1.30
C ILE A 45 1.39 -14.88 1.74
N ALA A 46 1.47 -14.62 3.05
CA ALA A 46 1.60 -13.26 3.58
C ALA A 46 2.87 -12.56 3.06
N ALA A 47 3.99 -13.29 2.99
CA ALA A 47 5.23 -12.76 2.43
C ALA A 47 5.07 -12.37 0.94
N TRP A 48 4.54 -13.26 0.11
CA TRP A 48 4.34 -12.99 -1.32
C TRP A 48 3.34 -11.87 -1.59
N VAL A 49 2.23 -11.84 -0.86
CA VAL A 49 1.23 -10.76 -0.97
C VAL A 49 1.85 -9.42 -0.59
N SER A 50 2.64 -9.37 0.49
CA SER A 50 3.32 -8.14 0.91
C SER A 50 4.30 -7.64 -0.15
N VAL A 51 5.13 -8.53 -0.71
CA VAL A 51 6.07 -8.18 -1.79
C VAL A 51 5.31 -7.70 -3.03
N ALA A 52 4.25 -8.39 -3.43
CA ALA A 52 3.44 -8.01 -4.58
C ALA A 52 2.81 -6.62 -4.40
N LEU A 53 2.29 -6.30 -3.21
CA LEU A 53 1.70 -4.99 -2.91
C LEU A 53 2.74 -3.86 -2.90
N VAL A 54 3.94 -4.12 -2.37
CA VAL A 54 5.05 -3.15 -2.43
C VAL A 54 5.47 -2.90 -3.88
N ILE A 55 5.61 -3.95 -4.69
CA ILE A 55 5.93 -3.80 -6.12
C ILE A 55 4.82 -3.01 -6.81
N TRP A 56 3.55 -3.38 -6.57
CA TRP A 56 2.40 -2.69 -7.15
C TRP A 56 2.36 -1.21 -6.78
N SER A 57 2.67 -0.85 -5.52
CA SER A 57 2.68 0.55 -5.09
C SER A 57 3.73 1.38 -5.84
N GLN A 58 4.87 0.79 -6.23
CA GLN A 58 5.88 1.46 -7.05
C GLN A 58 5.46 1.51 -8.53
N VAL A 59 4.98 0.40 -9.10
CA VAL A 59 4.51 0.31 -10.49
C VAL A 59 3.37 1.31 -10.74
N ARG A 60 2.43 1.43 -9.80
CA ARG A 60 1.33 2.38 -9.90
C ARG A 60 1.82 3.82 -10.05
N GLN A 61 2.92 4.22 -9.42
CA GLN A 61 3.46 5.58 -9.54
C GLN A 61 3.99 5.89 -10.95
N LEU A 62 4.34 4.86 -11.73
CA LEU A 62 4.81 5.00 -13.11
C LEU A 62 3.67 5.04 -14.14
N ILE A 63 2.46 4.62 -13.76
CA ILE A 63 1.31 4.56 -14.66
C ILE A 63 0.60 5.93 -14.67
N PRO A 64 0.48 6.59 -15.85
CA PRO A 64 -0.25 7.83 -15.96
C PRO A 64 -1.73 7.67 -15.56
N PRO A 65 -2.30 8.60 -14.78
CA PRO A 65 -3.72 8.57 -14.41
C PRO A 65 -4.67 8.49 -15.61
N ALA A 66 -4.32 9.10 -16.75
CA ALA A 66 -5.08 9.05 -17.99
C ALA A 66 -5.22 7.63 -18.57
N TRP A 67 -4.26 6.73 -18.28
CA TRP A 67 -4.35 5.34 -18.71
C TRP A 67 -5.35 4.57 -17.83
N LEU A 68 -5.33 4.81 -16.52
CA LEU A 68 -6.28 4.21 -15.57
C LEU A 68 -7.70 4.73 -15.74
N ALA A 69 -7.88 5.97 -16.21
CA ALA A 69 -9.19 6.56 -16.51
C ALA A 69 -10.02 5.73 -17.52
N LYS A 70 -9.37 4.91 -18.35
CA LYS A 70 -10.01 4.00 -19.31
C LYS A 70 -10.70 2.81 -18.63
N LEU A 71 -10.37 2.51 -17.38
CA LEU A 71 -10.90 1.35 -16.65
C LEU A 71 -12.27 1.65 -16.01
N PRO A 72 -13.08 0.62 -15.71
CA PRO A 72 -14.28 0.76 -14.88
C PRO A 72 -13.97 1.35 -13.51
N ASN A 73 -14.89 2.14 -12.94
CA ASN A 73 -14.63 2.87 -11.69
C ASN A 73 -14.31 1.94 -10.52
N TRP A 74 -14.99 0.80 -10.42
CA TRP A 74 -14.73 -0.20 -9.39
C TRP A 74 -13.30 -0.75 -9.47
N LEU A 75 -12.77 -0.93 -10.68
CA LEU A 75 -11.43 -1.45 -10.90
C LEU A 75 -10.37 -0.40 -10.52
N ILE A 76 -10.61 0.87 -10.86
CA ILE A 76 -9.78 1.99 -10.39
C ILE A 76 -9.74 1.98 -8.86
N ASP A 77 -10.91 1.86 -8.21
CA ASP A 77 -11.00 1.85 -6.74
C ASP A 77 -10.21 0.71 -6.09
N VAL A 78 -10.20 -0.48 -6.71
CA VAL A 78 -9.41 -1.63 -6.24
C VAL A 78 -7.92 -1.37 -6.44
N LEU A 79 -7.51 -0.96 -7.64
CA LEU A 79 -6.09 -0.75 -7.98
C LEU A 79 -5.45 0.37 -7.14
N GLU A 80 -6.17 1.46 -6.92
CA GLU A 80 -5.74 2.58 -6.06
C GLU A 80 -5.70 2.16 -4.58
N PHE A 81 -6.65 1.33 -4.13
CA PHE A 81 -6.64 0.80 -2.76
C PHE A 81 -5.42 -0.11 -2.53
N LEU A 82 -5.17 -1.05 -3.45
CA LEU A 82 -4.02 -1.96 -3.36
C LEU A 82 -2.68 -1.23 -3.43
N ALA A 83 -2.62 -0.09 -4.14
CA ALA A 83 -1.43 0.75 -4.20
C ALA A 83 -1.26 1.64 -2.96
N ALA A 84 -2.14 1.55 -1.96
CA ALA A 84 -2.23 2.47 -0.83
C ALA A 84 -2.32 3.96 -1.25
N ASN A 85 -2.89 4.21 -2.43
CA ASN A 85 -3.03 5.54 -3.03
C ASN A 85 -4.47 6.07 -2.91
N LYS A 86 -5.38 5.27 -2.34
CA LYS A 86 -6.75 5.66 -2.02
C LYS A 86 -6.78 6.49 -0.73
N GLY A 87 -7.13 7.78 -0.86
CA GLY A 87 -7.49 8.63 0.28
C GLY A 87 -6.37 9.44 0.94
N LYS A 88 -5.14 9.42 0.45
CA LYS A 88 -4.06 10.27 0.98
C LYS A 88 -3.80 11.49 0.09
N ALA A 89 -4.10 12.66 0.67
CA ALA A 89 -3.89 14.01 0.19
C ALA A 89 -4.67 14.39 -1.07
N GLY A 90 -5.07 15.66 -1.16
CA GLY A 90 -5.50 16.28 -2.40
C GLY A 90 -4.32 16.29 -3.39
N ASN A 91 -4.04 15.15 -3.99
CA ASN A 91 -3.48 15.14 -5.32
C ASN A 91 -4.45 16.00 -6.12
N GLU A 92 -3.93 17.13 -6.63
CA GLU A 92 -4.67 18.04 -7.49
C GLU A 92 -5.53 17.22 -8.44
N SER A 93 -6.75 17.66 -8.74
CA SER A 93 -7.73 16.89 -9.52
C SER A 93 -7.15 16.25 -10.79
N TRP A 94 -6.06 16.82 -11.32
CA TRP A 94 -5.14 16.31 -12.32
C TRP A 94 -4.52 14.92 -12.10
N ASN A 95 -4.39 14.41 -10.88
CA ASN A 95 -3.80 13.09 -10.60
C ASN A 95 -4.84 12.02 -10.23
N ASP A 96 -6.13 12.37 -10.17
CA ASP A 96 -7.22 11.43 -9.95
C ASP A 96 -7.70 10.84 -11.29
N PRO A 97 -7.52 9.52 -11.54
CA PRO A 97 -8.02 8.90 -12.76
C PRO A 97 -9.53 9.06 -12.96
N LYS A 98 -10.32 9.10 -11.87
CA LYS A 98 -11.77 9.30 -11.94
C LYS A 98 -12.14 10.73 -12.28
N HIS A 99 -11.33 11.72 -11.87
CA HIS A 99 -11.52 13.10 -12.28
C HIS A 99 -11.23 13.26 -13.78
N ILE A 100 -10.09 12.78 -14.27
CA ILE A 100 -9.74 12.82 -15.70
C ILE A 100 -10.83 12.15 -16.55
N LYS A 101 -11.33 10.99 -16.10
CA LYS A 101 -12.42 10.28 -16.78
C LYS A 101 -13.70 11.11 -16.90
N ARG A 102 -14.03 11.93 -15.91
CA ARG A 102 -15.22 12.79 -15.91
C ARG A 102 -15.06 14.03 -16.79
N VAL A 103 -13.85 14.59 -16.83
CA VAL A 103 -13.58 15.85 -17.55
C VAL A 103 -13.31 15.61 -19.04
N GLY A 104 -12.91 14.39 -19.45
CA GLY A 104 -12.85 14.01 -20.86
C GLY A 104 -11.74 14.73 -21.64
N THR A 105 -10.53 14.77 -21.08
CA THR A 105 -9.30 15.15 -21.81
C THR A 105 -8.63 13.95 -22.45
#